data_AF-A0A954KSM5-F1
#
_entry.id   AF-A0A954KSM5-F1
#
_cell.length_a   1.000
_cell.length_b   1.000
_cell.length_c   1.000
_cell.angle_alpha   90.00
_cell.angle_beta   90.00
_cell.angle_gamma   90.00
#
_symmetry.space_group_name_H-M   'P 1'
#
loop_
_entity.id
_entity.type
_entity.pdbx_description
1 polymer ?
#
loop_
_entity_poly.entity_id
_entity_poly.type
_entity_poly.pdbx_seq_one_letter_code
_entity_poly.pdbx_strand_id
1 'polypeptide(L)'
;MPIYGASGAERGAFLDFIEYPLNNRWWYEDQFEEIKQLKSEDEKCQRLLTIANWENPGPGSFYDDIGNPAKSPHVLDFVPGDSTTAMQVYTKPATTYWWIDQGQFRGRNSWLTTMSRINVVYEGLDPDAQYTVRIAGYGKSLLRVDDQRLEPTVNEPGFGEFKEFSVPTELHQDRKLVLSWDRPDDEGHLNWRERSRNAEVWLLKQTP
;
A
#
# COMPACT_ATOMS: atom_id res chain seq x y z
N MET A 1 -22.50 -10.84 17.04
CA MET A 1 -23.63 -10.73 16.09
C MET A 1 -24.19 -12.13 15.85
N PRO A 2 -25.50 -12.35 15.91
CA PRO A 2 -26.08 -13.65 15.61
C PRO A 2 -25.99 -13.94 14.10
N ILE A 3 -25.29 -15.02 13.73
CA ILE A 3 -25.18 -15.48 12.34
C ILE A 3 -26.54 -16.08 11.92
N TYR A 4 -27.30 -15.38 11.06
CA TYR A 4 -28.66 -15.76 10.64
C TYR A 4 -28.70 -17.04 9.78
N GLY A 5 -28.34 -18.20 10.36
CA GLY A 5 -28.20 -19.47 9.65
C GLY A 5 -26.95 -19.56 8.76
N ALA A 6 -26.08 -18.55 8.79
CA ALA A 6 -24.83 -18.52 8.04
C ALA A 6 -23.77 -19.43 8.70
N SER A 7 -22.84 -19.95 7.89
CA SER A 7 -21.74 -20.81 8.37
C SER A 7 -20.50 -20.03 8.80
N GLY A 8 -20.45 -18.74 8.49
CA GLY A 8 -19.35 -17.83 8.80
C GLY A 8 -19.59 -16.46 8.18
N ALA A 9 -18.83 -15.47 8.62
CA ALA A 9 -18.92 -14.09 8.16
C ALA A 9 -18.72 -13.99 6.62
N GLU A 10 -17.76 -14.76 6.09
CA GLU A 10 -17.47 -14.89 4.67
C GLU A 10 -18.42 -15.85 3.91
N ARG A 11 -19.37 -16.49 4.60
CA ARG A 11 -20.24 -17.55 4.05
C ARG A 11 -21.71 -17.37 4.46
N GLY A 12 -22.35 -16.41 3.83
CA GLY A 12 -23.81 -16.22 3.88
C GLY A 12 -24.30 -15.24 4.94
N ALA A 13 -23.41 -14.56 5.66
CA ALA A 13 -23.75 -13.59 6.71
C ALA A 13 -23.81 -12.14 6.21
N PHE A 14 -24.27 -11.89 4.98
CA PHE A 14 -24.22 -10.54 4.38
C PHE A 14 -24.98 -9.46 5.16
N LEU A 15 -26.04 -9.85 5.89
CA LEU A 15 -26.81 -8.93 6.76
C LEU A 15 -25.97 -8.36 7.91
N ASP A 16 -24.91 -9.06 8.33
CA ASP A 16 -24.01 -8.60 9.39
C ASP A 16 -23.15 -7.40 8.94
N PHE A 17 -23.11 -7.12 7.63
CA PHE A 17 -22.31 -6.06 7.02
C PHE A 17 -23.15 -4.88 6.52
N ILE A 18 -24.45 -4.81 6.82
CA ILE A 18 -25.31 -3.69 6.40
C ILE A 18 -24.78 -2.35 6.91
N GLU A 19 -24.24 -2.34 8.13
CA GLU A 19 -23.68 -1.14 8.77
C GLU A 19 -22.17 -0.96 8.47
N TYR A 20 -21.57 -1.86 7.68
CA TYR A 20 -20.14 -1.78 7.36
C TYR A 20 -19.88 -0.62 6.38
N PRO A 21 -19.02 0.35 6.73
CA PRO A 21 -18.78 1.49 5.86
C PRO A 21 -17.99 1.07 4.61
N LEU A 22 -18.48 1.48 3.43
CA LEU A 22 -17.77 1.27 2.16
C LEU A 22 -16.62 2.26 1.92
N ASN A 23 -16.27 3.07 2.94
CA ASN A 23 -15.23 4.09 2.90
C ASN A 23 -14.32 3.97 4.14
N ASN A 24 -13.34 4.86 4.27
CA ASN A 24 -12.38 4.85 5.39
C ASN A 24 -12.96 5.40 6.72
N ARG A 25 -14.29 5.40 6.93
CA ARG A 25 -14.92 6.01 8.11
C ARG A 25 -14.33 5.48 9.42
N TRP A 26 -14.27 4.15 9.59
CA TRP A 26 -13.75 3.57 10.84
C TRP A 26 -12.28 3.91 11.08
N TRP A 27 -11.48 3.92 10.02
CA TRP A 27 -10.10 4.37 10.12
C TRP A 27 -10.03 5.83 10.59
N TYR A 28 -10.82 6.74 10.01
CA TYR A 28 -10.86 8.13 10.46
C TYR A 28 -11.33 8.28 11.92
N GLU A 29 -12.34 7.51 12.34
CA GLU A 29 -12.80 7.50 13.73
C GLU A 29 -11.66 7.10 14.68
N ASP A 30 -10.92 6.03 14.37
CA ASP A 30 -9.78 5.58 15.18
C ASP A 30 -8.66 6.63 15.19
N GLN A 31 -8.37 7.23 14.03
CA GLN A 31 -7.39 8.32 13.93
C GLN A 31 -7.77 9.54 14.77
N PHE A 32 -9.06 9.92 14.82
CA PHE A 32 -9.49 11.03 15.66
C PHE A 32 -9.39 10.71 17.15
N GLU A 33 -9.64 9.46 17.56
CA GLU A 33 -9.43 9.04 18.94
C GLU A 33 -7.94 9.04 19.33
N GLU A 34 -7.05 8.60 18.44
CA GLU A 34 -5.60 8.72 18.63
C GLU A 34 -5.17 10.20 18.75
N ILE A 35 -5.65 11.06 17.85
CA ILE A 35 -5.30 12.49 17.84
C ILE A 35 -5.72 13.18 19.14
N LYS A 36 -6.90 12.86 19.69
CA LYS A 36 -7.37 13.43 20.97
C LYS A 36 -6.41 13.15 22.13
N GLN A 37 -5.67 12.04 22.07
CA GLN A 37 -4.73 11.61 23.12
C GLN A 37 -3.34 12.26 23.00
N LEU A 38 -3.04 12.93 21.88
CA LEU A 38 -1.78 13.66 21.70
C LEU A 38 -1.68 14.84 22.67
N LYS A 39 -0.46 15.11 23.15
CA LYS A 39 -0.21 16.05 24.24
C LYS A 39 -0.15 17.49 23.77
N SER A 40 0.38 17.74 22.57
CA SER A 40 0.49 19.10 22.03
C SER A 40 -0.52 19.36 20.91
N GLU A 41 -0.98 20.61 20.82
CA GLU A 41 -1.82 21.05 19.70
C GLU A 41 -1.06 20.98 18.37
N ASP A 42 0.25 21.22 18.38
CA ASP A 42 1.09 21.10 17.20
C ASP A 42 1.11 19.66 16.66
N GLU A 43 1.30 18.65 17.52
CA GLU A 43 1.22 17.23 17.10
C GLU A 43 -0.16 16.88 16.54
N LYS A 44 -1.24 17.39 17.14
CA LYS A 44 -2.60 17.17 16.63
C LYS A 44 -2.80 17.77 15.25
N CYS A 45 -2.38 19.02 15.06
CA CYS A 45 -2.43 19.70 13.77
C CYS A 45 -1.63 18.93 12.71
N GLN A 46 -0.42 18.48 13.03
CA GLN A 46 0.40 17.69 12.11
C GLN A 46 -0.24 16.35 11.74
N ARG A 47 -0.83 15.64 12.71
CA ARG A 47 -1.53 14.38 12.44
C ARG A 47 -2.80 14.59 11.61
N LEU A 48 -3.57 15.65 11.88
CA LEU A 48 -4.73 16.04 11.08
C LEU A 48 -4.33 16.34 9.63
N LEU A 49 -3.27 17.12 9.43
CA LEU A 49 -2.74 17.41 8.10
C LEU A 49 -2.27 16.14 7.38
N THR A 50 -1.66 15.21 8.11
CA THR A 50 -1.22 13.91 7.56
C THR A 50 -2.41 13.10 7.04
N ILE A 51 -3.47 12.92 7.84
CA ILE A 51 -4.63 12.13 7.42
C ILE A 51 -5.49 12.83 6.36
N ALA A 52 -5.50 14.17 6.33
CA ALA A 52 -6.20 14.96 5.32
C ALA A 52 -5.50 14.90 3.96
N ASN A 53 -4.16 14.91 3.96
CA ASN A 53 -3.34 14.87 2.75
C ASN A 53 -2.81 13.46 2.41
N TRP A 54 -3.41 12.42 2.99
CA TRP A 54 -2.91 11.04 2.87
C TRP A 54 -2.66 10.60 1.41
N GLU A 55 -3.61 10.89 0.53
CA GLU A 55 -3.56 10.55 -0.89
C GLU A 55 -2.98 11.69 -1.75
N ASN A 56 -2.60 12.81 -1.13
CA ASN A 56 -2.19 14.05 -1.80
C ASN A 56 -0.84 14.53 -1.23
N PRO A 57 0.28 13.89 -1.60
CA PRO A 57 1.60 14.17 -1.01
C PRO A 57 2.23 15.51 -1.41
N GLY A 58 1.52 16.33 -2.20
CA GLY A 58 1.95 17.66 -2.60
C GLY A 58 2.71 17.72 -3.92
N PRO A 59 3.10 18.93 -4.36
CA PRO A 59 3.71 19.14 -5.68
C PRO A 59 5.02 18.39 -5.88
N GLY A 60 5.17 17.74 -7.04
CA GLY A 60 6.36 16.96 -7.38
C GLY A 60 6.44 15.60 -6.69
N SER A 61 5.46 15.25 -5.86
CA SER A 61 5.28 13.93 -5.25
C SER A 61 4.14 13.17 -5.93
N PHE A 62 4.13 11.85 -5.75
CA PHE A 62 3.17 10.94 -6.38
C PHE A 62 2.59 9.96 -5.36
N TYR A 63 1.39 9.46 -5.64
CA TYR A 63 0.69 8.47 -4.83
C TYR A 63 -0.08 7.50 -5.72
N ASP A 64 -0.05 6.21 -5.35
CA ASP A 64 -0.83 5.16 -5.99
C ASP A 64 -1.42 4.20 -4.94
N ASP A 65 -2.73 3.98 -5.01
CA ASP A 65 -3.43 2.88 -4.32
C ASP A 65 -3.35 1.63 -5.20
N ILE A 66 -2.38 0.76 -4.91
CA ILE A 66 -2.00 -0.38 -5.76
C ILE A 66 -3.19 -1.30 -6.04
N GLY A 67 -4.16 -1.43 -5.14
CA GLY A 67 -5.33 -2.29 -5.34
C GLY A 67 -6.39 -1.71 -6.28
N ASN A 68 -6.31 -0.42 -6.59
CA ASN A 68 -7.39 0.35 -7.17
C ASN A 68 -6.99 0.99 -8.50
N PRO A 69 -7.37 0.39 -9.64
CA PRO A 69 -7.03 0.91 -10.97
C PRO A 69 -7.43 2.37 -11.22
N ALA A 70 -8.47 2.88 -10.53
CA ALA A 70 -8.90 4.27 -10.67
C ALA A 70 -8.03 5.27 -9.89
N LYS A 71 -7.20 4.77 -8.96
CA LYS A 71 -6.30 5.54 -8.09
C LYS A 71 -4.84 5.08 -8.20
N SER A 72 -4.49 4.38 -9.29
CA SER A 72 -3.15 3.86 -9.53
C SER A 72 -2.66 4.15 -10.96
N PRO A 73 -2.69 5.42 -11.42
CA PRO A 73 -2.38 5.76 -12.80
C PRO A 73 -0.94 5.40 -13.22
N HIS A 74 -0.02 5.23 -12.27
CA HIS A 74 1.38 4.90 -12.54
C HIS A 74 1.65 3.39 -12.55
N VAL A 75 0.65 2.55 -12.25
CA VAL A 75 0.76 1.08 -12.37
C VAL A 75 0.57 0.71 -13.85
N LEU A 76 1.67 0.62 -14.60
CA LEU A 76 1.64 0.50 -16.07
C LEU A 76 1.96 -0.90 -16.59
N ASP A 77 2.95 -1.57 -15.99
CA ASP A 77 3.45 -2.84 -16.49
C ASP A 77 3.22 -3.98 -15.51
N PHE A 78 2.91 -5.14 -16.08
CA PHE A 78 2.78 -6.38 -15.34
C PHE A 78 3.99 -7.26 -15.63
N VAL A 79 4.67 -7.72 -14.58
CA VAL A 79 5.81 -8.62 -14.73
C VAL A 79 5.28 -10.02 -15.05
N PRO A 80 5.56 -10.59 -16.24
CA PRO A 80 5.15 -11.95 -16.57
C PRO A 80 5.71 -12.93 -15.53
N GLY A 81 4.90 -13.88 -15.07
CA GLY A 81 5.39 -14.90 -14.14
C GLY A 81 6.36 -15.87 -14.81
N ASP A 82 7.37 -16.33 -14.07
CA ASP A 82 8.34 -17.37 -14.48
C ASP A 82 7.71 -18.79 -14.48
N SER A 83 6.51 -18.93 -15.05
CA SER A 83 5.71 -20.16 -14.97
C SER A 83 5.67 -20.89 -16.31
N THR A 84 6.00 -22.18 -16.27
CA THR A 84 5.94 -23.13 -17.40
C THR A 84 4.52 -23.51 -17.81
N THR A 85 3.49 -22.93 -17.18
CA THR A 85 2.08 -23.19 -17.52
C THR A 85 1.45 -21.98 -18.19
N ALA A 86 0.89 -22.20 -19.39
CA ALA A 86 0.29 -21.15 -20.22
C ALA A 86 -0.79 -20.31 -19.50
N MET A 87 -1.41 -20.82 -18.43
CA MET A 87 -2.46 -20.11 -17.68
C MET A 87 -1.93 -18.93 -16.84
N GLN A 88 -0.65 -18.95 -16.43
CA GLN A 88 -0.05 -17.90 -15.58
C GLN A 88 0.75 -16.85 -16.38
N VAL A 89 1.04 -17.12 -17.65
CA VAL A 89 1.75 -16.20 -18.56
C VAL A 89 0.81 -15.10 -19.10
N TYR A 90 -0.51 -15.37 -19.15
CA TYR A 90 -1.51 -14.45 -19.72
C TYR A 90 -2.44 -13.78 -18.69
N THR A 91 -2.28 -14.07 -17.40
CA THR A 91 -3.12 -13.43 -16.37
C THR A 91 -2.50 -12.09 -15.98
N LYS A 92 -3.13 -10.99 -16.41
CA LYS A 92 -2.94 -9.69 -15.76
C LYS A 92 -3.09 -9.90 -14.25
N PRO A 93 -2.20 -9.34 -13.41
CA PRO A 93 -2.39 -9.28 -11.97
C PRO A 93 -3.82 -8.85 -11.65
N ALA A 94 -4.55 -9.74 -11.00
CA ALA A 94 -5.87 -9.41 -10.49
C ALA A 94 -5.72 -8.75 -9.13
N THR A 95 -6.55 -7.74 -8.86
CA THR A 95 -6.72 -7.21 -7.51
C THR A 95 -7.12 -8.36 -6.58
N THR A 96 -6.32 -8.57 -5.55
CA THR A 96 -6.61 -9.50 -4.45
C THR A 96 -7.29 -8.72 -3.35
N TYR A 97 -8.47 -9.18 -2.92
CA TYR A 97 -9.13 -8.68 -1.71
C TYR A 97 -8.76 -9.56 -0.51
N TRP A 98 -8.34 -8.94 0.58
CA TRP A 98 -7.89 -9.60 1.79
C TRP A 98 -9.02 -9.68 2.81
N TRP A 99 -9.47 -10.89 3.13
CA TRP A 99 -10.43 -11.11 4.22
C TRP A 99 -9.72 -11.13 5.58
N ILE A 100 -9.78 -10.01 6.30
CA ILE A 100 -9.11 -9.75 7.58
C ILE A 100 -10.16 -9.50 8.66
N ASP A 101 -9.87 -9.90 9.90
CA ASP A 101 -10.70 -9.63 11.09
C ASP A 101 -12.19 -9.96 10.92
N GLN A 102 -12.48 -11.09 10.26
CA GLN A 102 -13.86 -11.53 9.96
C GLN A 102 -14.67 -10.49 9.17
N GLY A 103 -14.00 -9.68 8.35
CA GLY A 103 -14.59 -8.59 7.58
C GLY A 103 -14.89 -7.34 8.41
N GLN A 104 -14.32 -7.20 9.61
CA GLN A 104 -14.49 -6.05 10.51
C GLN A 104 -13.20 -5.21 10.60
N PHE A 105 -12.43 -5.16 9.51
CA PHE A 105 -11.16 -4.44 9.46
C PHE A 105 -11.38 -2.92 9.61
N ARG A 106 -10.65 -2.28 10.54
CA ARG A 106 -10.78 -0.84 10.82
C ARG A 106 -9.69 0.03 10.19
N GLY A 107 -8.76 -0.57 9.45
CA GLY A 107 -7.77 0.17 8.66
C GLY A 107 -8.34 0.78 7.38
N ARG A 108 -7.48 1.39 6.56
CA ARG A 108 -7.90 1.93 5.25
C ARG A 108 -8.33 0.81 4.30
N ASN A 109 -9.35 1.06 3.49
CA ASN A 109 -9.85 0.10 2.50
C ASN A 109 -8.79 -0.27 1.46
N SER A 110 -7.90 0.66 1.10
CA SER A 110 -6.77 0.40 0.20
C SER A 110 -5.86 -0.72 0.72
N TRP A 111 -5.74 -0.90 2.03
CA TRP A 111 -4.92 -1.98 2.62
C TRP A 111 -5.54 -3.38 2.50
N LEU A 112 -6.83 -3.45 2.13
CA LEU A 112 -7.54 -4.70 1.85
C LEU A 112 -7.47 -5.10 0.38
N THR A 113 -6.99 -4.25 -0.50
CA THR A 113 -6.89 -4.54 -1.94
C THR A 113 -5.47 -4.38 -2.41
N THR A 114 -4.85 -5.43 -2.93
CA THR A 114 -3.47 -5.36 -3.41
C THR A 114 -3.30 -6.04 -4.76
N MET A 115 -2.29 -5.62 -5.51
CA MET A 115 -1.79 -6.32 -6.68
C MET A 115 -0.35 -6.75 -6.43
N SER A 116 0.13 -7.75 -7.18
CA SER A 116 1.51 -8.22 -7.13
C SER A 116 2.04 -8.38 -8.54
N ARG A 117 3.37 -8.43 -8.71
CA ARG A 117 4.01 -8.50 -10.04
C ARG A 117 3.64 -7.30 -10.92
N ILE A 118 3.73 -6.12 -10.33
CA ILE A 118 3.49 -4.85 -10.99
C ILE A 118 4.77 -4.04 -11.03
N ASN A 119 4.88 -3.17 -12.02
CA ASN A 119 5.80 -2.04 -12.00
C ASN A 119 5.01 -0.74 -11.81
N VAL A 120 5.56 0.17 -11.02
CA VAL A 120 5.05 1.53 -10.87
C VAL A 120 6.05 2.48 -11.51
N VAL A 121 5.60 3.28 -12.46
CA VAL A 121 6.46 4.13 -13.28
C VAL A 121 6.14 5.60 -13.04
N TYR A 122 7.10 6.33 -12.49
CA TYR A 122 7.01 7.78 -12.32
C TYR A 122 7.82 8.48 -13.40
N GLU A 123 7.25 9.51 -14.01
CA GLU A 123 7.88 10.31 -15.06
C GLU A 123 7.77 11.80 -14.71
N GLY A 124 8.67 12.61 -15.27
CA GLY A 124 8.70 14.05 -15.02
C GLY A 124 9.32 14.42 -13.66
N LEU A 125 10.23 13.58 -13.16
CA LEU A 125 10.94 13.85 -11.91
C LEU A 125 11.93 15.02 -12.05
N ASP A 126 12.17 15.69 -10.93
CA ASP A 126 13.18 16.73 -10.81
C ASP A 126 14.55 16.05 -10.57
N PRO A 127 15.51 16.14 -11.50
CA PRO A 127 16.78 15.42 -11.39
C PRO A 127 17.65 15.91 -10.23
N ASP A 128 17.41 17.12 -9.71
CA ASP A 128 18.19 17.71 -8.63
C ASP A 128 17.52 17.51 -7.26
N ALA A 129 16.31 16.96 -7.23
CA ALA A 129 15.57 16.75 -5.99
C ALA A 129 15.98 15.45 -5.28
N GLN A 130 15.75 15.41 -3.98
CA GLN A 130 15.84 14.18 -3.19
C GLN A 130 14.46 13.54 -3.10
N TYR A 131 14.40 12.22 -3.26
CA TYR A 131 13.16 11.46 -3.22
C TYR A 131 13.22 10.33 -2.19
N THR A 132 12.06 10.06 -1.58
CA THR A 132 11.84 8.90 -0.72
C THR A 132 10.65 8.11 -1.25
N VAL A 133 10.85 6.82 -1.49
CA VAL A 133 9.74 5.90 -1.72
C VAL A 133 9.20 5.49 -0.35
N ARG A 134 7.92 5.79 -0.10
CA ARG A 134 7.19 5.33 1.09
C ARG A 134 6.18 4.27 0.65
N ILE A 135 6.03 3.22 1.43
CA ILE A 135 5.12 2.11 1.14
C ILE A 135 4.34 1.76 2.39
N ALA A 136 3.02 1.60 2.24
CA ALA A 136 2.15 1.00 3.24
C ALA A 136 1.64 -0.35 2.73
N GLY A 137 1.44 -1.28 3.66
CA GLY A 137 1.08 -2.66 3.33
C GLY A 137 1.19 -3.54 4.56
N TYR A 138 1.54 -4.81 4.38
CA TYR A 138 1.77 -5.74 5.47
C TYR A 138 3.03 -6.56 5.19
N GLY A 139 3.82 -6.81 6.23
CA GLY A 139 5.07 -7.53 6.15
C GLY A 139 6.17 -6.75 5.43
N LYS A 140 7.04 -7.48 4.74
CA LYS A 140 8.22 -7.00 4.02
C LYS A 140 7.84 -6.28 2.73
N SER A 141 8.64 -5.30 2.34
CA SER A 141 8.64 -4.74 0.98
C SER A 141 10.04 -4.86 0.41
N LEU A 142 10.19 -5.74 -0.58
CA LEU A 142 11.46 -6.03 -1.22
C LEU A 142 11.64 -5.14 -2.47
N LEU A 143 11.75 -3.84 -2.27
CA LEU A 143 11.70 -2.81 -3.31
C LEU A 143 12.97 -2.79 -4.19
N ARG A 144 12.76 -2.76 -5.51
CA ARG A 144 13.76 -2.35 -6.49
C ARG A 144 13.37 -1.02 -7.12
N VAL A 145 14.38 -0.23 -7.44
CA VAL A 145 14.28 1.04 -8.14
C VAL A 145 15.24 0.96 -9.32
N ASP A 146 14.72 0.99 -10.54
CA ASP A 146 15.47 0.75 -11.78
C ASP A 146 16.41 -0.47 -11.66
N ASP A 147 15.81 -1.60 -11.28
CA ASP A 147 16.44 -2.89 -11.01
C ASP A 147 17.46 -2.93 -9.86
N GLN A 148 17.79 -1.79 -9.24
CA GLN A 148 18.62 -1.73 -8.04
C GLN A 148 17.80 -2.01 -6.79
N ARG A 149 18.23 -3.01 -6.00
CA ARG A 149 17.61 -3.34 -4.71
C ARG A 149 17.97 -2.27 -3.68
N LEU A 150 16.96 -1.68 -3.05
CA LEU A 150 17.14 -0.72 -1.96
C LEU A 150 16.83 -1.36 -0.60
N GLU A 151 17.55 -0.91 0.41
CA GLU A 151 17.30 -1.24 1.81
C GLU A 151 16.47 -0.13 2.48
N PRO A 152 15.50 -0.48 3.34
CA PRO A 152 14.65 0.49 3.99
C PRO A 152 15.40 1.27 5.08
N THR A 153 15.14 2.57 5.16
CA THR A 153 15.53 3.43 6.29
C THR A 153 14.51 3.39 7.43
N VAL A 154 13.25 3.08 7.11
CA VAL A 154 12.16 2.76 8.05
C VAL A 154 11.54 1.44 7.60
N ASN A 155 11.34 0.48 8.50
CA ASN A 155 10.91 -0.87 8.13
C ASN A 155 9.87 -1.47 9.08
N GLU A 156 8.76 -0.76 9.26
CA GLU A 156 7.68 -1.20 10.13
C GLU A 156 6.71 -2.14 9.35
N PRO A 157 6.44 -3.37 9.84
CA PRO A 157 5.75 -4.40 9.06
C PRO A 157 4.22 -4.39 9.20
N GLY A 158 3.66 -3.67 10.15
CA GLY A 158 2.25 -3.66 10.48
C GLY A 158 1.37 -2.87 9.52
N PHE A 159 0.05 -3.06 9.66
CA PHE A 159 -0.93 -2.26 8.94
C PHE A 159 -0.91 -0.82 9.42
N GLY A 160 -0.91 0.14 8.49
CA GLY A 160 -0.83 1.57 8.81
C GLY A 160 0.55 2.05 9.22
N GLU A 161 1.54 1.17 9.18
CA GLU A 161 2.94 1.51 9.34
C GLU A 161 3.61 1.64 7.97
N PHE A 162 4.76 2.30 7.95
CA PHE A 162 5.46 2.64 6.73
C PHE A 162 6.79 1.91 6.59
N LYS A 163 7.11 1.61 5.34
CA LYS A 163 8.45 1.28 4.89
C LYS A 163 8.95 2.42 4.02
N GLU A 164 10.12 2.96 4.30
CA GLU A 164 10.69 4.10 3.58
C GLU A 164 12.06 3.75 3.00
N PHE A 165 12.32 4.21 1.79
CA PHE A 165 13.54 3.94 1.02
C PHE A 165 14.02 5.25 0.41
N SER A 166 15.23 5.69 0.77
CA SER A 166 15.87 6.83 0.11
C SER A 166 16.26 6.45 -1.31
N VAL A 167 15.88 7.27 -2.29
CA VAL A 167 16.21 7.04 -3.70
C VAL A 167 17.53 7.74 -4.02
N PRO A 168 18.57 7.01 -4.45
CA PRO A 168 19.81 7.62 -4.92
C PRO A 168 19.57 8.54 -6.13
N THR A 169 20.18 9.73 -6.12
CA THR A 169 19.95 10.77 -7.12
C THR A 169 20.34 10.33 -8.54
N GLU A 170 21.32 9.44 -8.65
CA GLU A 170 21.76 8.83 -9.90
C GLU A 170 20.67 8.00 -10.60
N LEU A 171 19.67 7.47 -9.86
CA LEU A 171 18.62 6.61 -10.41
C LEU A 171 17.50 7.38 -11.09
N HIS A 172 17.42 8.71 -10.97
CA HIS A 172 16.33 9.49 -11.57
C HIS A 172 16.82 10.68 -12.41
N GLN A 173 18.06 10.64 -12.89
CA GLN A 173 18.63 11.70 -13.72
C GLN A 173 17.95 11.83 -15.09
N ASP A 174 17.41 10.74 -15.61
CA ASP A 174 16.61 10.73 -16.84
C ASP A 174 15.15 11.20 -16.63
N ARG A 175 14.83 11.62 -15.40
CA ARG A 175 13.50 12.08 -14.97
C ARG A 175 12.43 11.00 -14.94
N LYS A 176 12.85 9.74 -14.92
CA LYS A 176 12.00 8.57 -14.80
C LYS A 176 12.44 7.73 -13.60
N LEU A 177 11.52 6.95 -13.05
CA LEU A 177 11.82 5.99 -12.00
C LEU A 177 10.88 4.80 -12.13
N VAL A 178 11.42 3.58 -12.18
CA VAL A 178 10.63 2.35 -12.21
C VAL A 178 10.76 1.61 -10.89
N LEU A 179 9.64 1.47 -10.18
CA LEU A 179 9.55 0.65 -8.98
C LEU A 179 9.08 -0.77 -9.33
N SER A 180 9.76 -1.76 -8.77
CA SER A 180 9.34 -3.16 -8.81
C SER A 180 9.62 -3.85 -7.47
N TRP A 181 9.08 -5.05 -7.26
CA TRP A 181 9.23 -5.76 -6.00
C TRP A 181 9.58 -7.23 -6.21
N ASP A 182 10.63 -7.67 -5.52
CA ASP A 182 10.93 -9.09 -5.42
C ASP A 182 9.90 -9.78 -4.50
N ARG A 183 9.67 -11.07 -4.74
CA ARG A 183 8.86 -11.89 -3.84
C ARG A 183 9.72 -12.39 -2.68
N PRO A 184 9.27 -12.27 -1.41
CA PRO A 184 9.93 -12.96 -0.30
C PRO A 184 9.98 -14.47 -0.53
N ASP A 185 11.18 -15.04 -0.44
CA ASP A 185 11.46 -16.46 -0.64
C ASP A 185 11.31 -17.29 0.64
N ASP A 186 11.30 -16.63 1.80
CA ASP A 186 11.22 -17.26 3.11
C ASP A 186 9.81 -17.34 3.70
N GLU A 187 8.76 -16.86 3.02
CA GLU A 187 7.38 -16.81 3.55
C GLU A 187 6.49 -17.99 3.16
N GLY A 188 7.06 -19.04 2.55
CA GLY A 188 6.30 -20.22 2.13
C GLY A 188 5.58 -20.91 3.30
N HIS A 189 6.17 -20.86 4.49
CA HIS A 189 5.67 -21.46 5.72
C HIS A 189 4.54 -20.68 6.40
N LEU A 190 4.34 -19.41 6.04
CA LEU A 190 3.32 -18.55 6.63
C LEU A 190 1.92 -18.86 6.09
N ASN A 191 0.90 -18.59 6.91
CA ASN A 191 -0.47 -18.53 6.40
C ASN A 191 -0.52 -17.48 5.29
N TRP A 192 -1.31 -17.72 4.24
CA TRP A 192 -1.41 -16.76 3.13
C TRP A 192 -1.82 -15.35 3.60
N ARG A 193 -2.64 -15.24 4.66
CA ARG A 193 -3.04 -13.97 5.30
C ARG A 193 -1.91 -13.24 6.01
N GLU A 194 -0.81 -13.92 6.31
CA GLU A 194 0.37 -13.35 6.98
C GLU A 194 1.50 -13.04 5.97
N ARG A 195 1.28 -13.32 4.68
CA ARG A 195 2.29 -13.04 3.64
C ARG A 195 2.36 -11.57 3.29
N SER A 196 3.56 -11.16 2.94
CA SER A 196 3.88 -9.77 2.61
C SER A 196 3.17 -9.28 1.36
N ARG A 197 2.80 -8.00 1.38
CA ARG A 197 2.01 -7.34 0.33
C ARG A 197 2.09 -5.82 0.48
N ASN A 198 2.15 -5.14 -0.66
CA ASN A 198 2.12 -3.68 -0.74
C ASN A 198 0.71 -3.23 -1.12
N ALA A 199 0.22 -2.17 -0.49
CA ALA A 199 -1.12 -1.64 -0.70
C ALA A 199 -1.11 -0.22 -1.26
N GLU A 200 -0.24 0.63 -0.71
CA GLU A 200 -0.12 2.02 -1.14
C GLU A 200 1.37 2.34 -1.32
N VAL A 201 1.68 3.17 -2.31
CA VAL A 201 3.03 3.67 -2.55
C VAL A 201 2.99 5.17 -2.78
N TRP A 202 4.00 5.86 -2.26
CA TRP A 202 4.27 7.26 -2.51
C TRP A 202 5.69 7.42 -3.01
N LEU A 203 5.88 8.33 -3.96
CA LEU A 203 7.18 8.92 -4.23
C LEU A 203 7.16 10.35 -3.70
N LEU A 204 7.89 10.59 -2.62
CA LEU A 204 7.86 11.85 -1.88
C LEU A 204 9.08 12.70 -2.23
N LYS A 205 8.84 13.83 -2.89
CA LYS A 205 9.86 14.87 -3.07
C LYS A 205 10.17 15.49 -1.71
N GLN A 206 11.43 15.47 -1.32
CA GLN A 206 11.88 16.10 -0.09
C GLN A 206 11.99 17.62 -0.30
N THR A 207 11.49 18.39 0.66
CA THR A 207 11.70 19.83 0.69
C THR A 207 13.11 20.10 1.24
N PRO A 208 13.91 20.98 0.61
CA PRO A 208 15.22 21.38 1.11
C PRO A 208 15.15 22.12 2.45
#